data_AF-A0ABD7Q257-F1
#
_entry.id   AF-A0ABD7Q257-F1
#
_cell.length_a   1.000
_cell.length_b   1.000
_cell.length_c   1.000
_cell.angle_alpha   90.00
_cell.angle_beta   90.00
_cell.angle_gamma   90.00
#
_symmetry.space_group_name_H-M   'P 1'
#
loop_
_entity.id
_entity.type
_entity.pdbx_description
1 polymer ?
#
loop_
_entity_poly.entity_id
_entity_poly.type
_entity_poly.pdbx_seq_one_letter_code
_entity_poly.pdbx_strand_id
1 'polypeptide(L)'
;MYLSVVLNDASSSEYTAIVSRFNSNESIIKSKGFEGGEDGDNEDSTFYLSDIGYGGRISLNGRYVYPSDLDCSIDSFPGVWDLVTRKKVVFTKSNMSNEDVKYKCKALFNGEAELGALGGELVSP
;
A
#
# COMPACT_ATOMS: atom_id res chain seq x y z
N MET A 1 -10.96 -2.46 13.14
CA MET A 1 -9.75 -3.29 12.93
C MET A 1 -10.02 -4.07 11.66
N TYR A 2 -9.12 -3.98 10.69
CA TYR A 2 -9.29 -4.55 9.36
C TYR A 2 -8.12 -5.49 9.09
N LEU A 3 -8.45 -6.62 8.45
CA LEU A 3 -7.51 -7.65 8.06
C LEU A 3 -7.62 -7.82 6.54
N SER A 4 -6.51 -7.63 5.84
CA SER A 4 -6.35 -8.05 4.45
C SER A 4 -5.36 -9.19 4.40
N VAL A 5 -5.62 -10.18 3.54
CA VAL A 5 -4.70 -11.29 3.28
C VAL A 5 -4.37 -11.26 1.80
N VAL A 6 -3.09 -11.14 1.48
CA VAL A 6 -2.58 -11.14 0.12
C VAL A 6 -1.86 -12.45 -0.12
N LEU A 7 -2.16 -13.09 -1.25
CA LEU A 7 -1.38 -14.22 -1.75
C LEU A 7 -0.08 -13.69 -2.38
N ASN A 8 1.07 -14.10 -1.85
CA ASN A 8 2.37 -13.75 -2.41
C ASN A 8 2.79 -14.76 -3.48
N ASP A 9 2.70 -16.05 -3.14
CA ASP A 9 2.99 -17.16 -4.06
C ASP A 9 2.09 -18.36 -3.72
N ALA A 10 1.31 -18.79 -4.72
CA ALA A 10 0.42 -19.94 -4.61
C ALA A 10 1.17 -21.27 -4.47
N SER A 11 2.35 -21.37 -5.08
CA SER A 11 3.12 -22.60 -5.17
C SER A 11 3.80 -22.94 -3.84
N SER A 12 4.25 -21.92 -3.11
CA SER A 12 4.82 -22.03 -1.76
C SER A 12 3.79 -21.88 -0.64
N SER A 13 2.52 -21.56 -0.96
CA SER A 13 1.48 -21.23 0.02
C SER A 13 1.87 -20.08 0.96
N GLU A 14 2.51 -19.07 0.40
CA GLU A 14 2.95 -17.88 1.13
C GLU A 14 1.92 -16.77 1.06
N TYR A 15 1.54 -16.25 2.23
CA TYR A 15 0.54 -15.20 2.39
C TYR A 15 1.04 -14.10 3.31
N THR A 16 0.75 -12.84 2.97
CA THR A 16 0.96 -11.69 3.87
C THR A 16 -0.36 -11.27 4.48
N ALA A 17 -0.41 -11.17 5.81
CA ALA A 17 -1.54 -10.61 6.54
C ALA A 17 -1.25 -9.14 6.91
N ILE A 18 -2.10 -8.23 6.44
CA ILE A 18 -2.02 -6.79 6.74
C ILE A 18 -3.13 -6.47 7.76
N VAL A 19 -2.75 -5.98 8.94
CA VAL A 19 -3.67 -5.60 10.01
C VAL A 19 -3.62 -4.09 10.21
N SER A 20 -4.76 -3.40 10.14
CA SER A 20 -4.82 -1.93 10.26
C SER A 20 -6.01 -1.43 11.10
N ARG A 21 -5.83 -0.29 11.78
CA ARG A 21 -6.89 0.42 12.52
C ARG A 21 -7.15 1.76 11.84
N PHE A 22 -8.35 1.94 11.29
CA PHE A 22 -8.74 3.21 10.69
C PHE A 22 -8.83 4.33 11.73
N ASN A 23 -8.58 5.56 11.29
CA ASN A 23 -8.52 6.80 12.09
C ASN A 23 -7.39 6.82 13.13
N SER A 24 -6.28 6.15 12.86
CA SER A 24 -5.04 6.30 13.62
C SER A 24 -3.87 6.23 12.66
N ASN A 25 -2.89 7.10 12.86
CA ASN A 25 -1.57 7.03 12.25
C ASN A 25 -0.62 6.12 13.06
N GLU A 26 -1.11 5.49 14.13
CA GLU A 26 -0.33 4.58 14.96
C GLU A 26 -0.55 3.13 14.53
N SER A 27 0.54 2.39 14.40
CA SER A 27 0.48 0.93 14.26
C SER A 27 -0.23 0.32 15.45
N ILE A 28 -1.13 -0.65 15.20
CA ILE A 28 -1.80 -1.42 16.26
C ILE A 28 -0.77 -2.26 17.03
N ILE A 29 0.27 -2.71 16.34
CA ILE A 29 1.27 -3.60 16.90
C ILE A 29 2.53 -2.77 17.15
N LYS A 30 2.73 -2.42 18.41
CA LYS A 30 3.95 -1.75 18.90
C LYS A 30 4.85 -2.78 19.58
N SER A 31 5.34 -3.75 18.83
CA SER A 31 6.32 -4.73 19.33
C SER A 31 7.55 -4.71 18.45
N LYS A 32 8.66 -5.27 18.97
CA LYS A 32 9.83 -5.59 18.14
C LYS A 32 9.35 -6.30 16.90
N GLY A 33 9.80 -5.82 15.76
CA GLY A 33 9.38 -6.36 14.50
C GLY A 33 8.29 -5.55 13.76
N PHE A 34 7.73 -4.48 14.30
CA PHE A 34 6.69 -3.76 13.57
C PHE A 34 7.09 -2.31 13.39
N GLU A 35 6.72 -1.73 12.25
CA GLU A 35 6.91 -0.31 12.01
C GLU A 35 6.19 0.50 13.09
N GLY A 36 6.93 1.38 13.78
CA GLY A 36 6.43 2.12 14.95
C GLY A 36 6.36 1.33 16.26
N GLY A 37 6.93 0.12 16.31
CA GLY A 37 7.16 -0.67 17.53
C GLY A 37 8.50 -0.40 18.20
N GLU A 38 8.79 -1.11 19.30
CA GLU A 38 10.11 -1.10 19.94
C GLU A 38 11.18 -1.50 18.90
N ASP A 39 12.25 -0.71 18.77
CA ASP A 39 13.30 -0.87 17.75
C ASP A 39 12.83 -0.69 16.29
N GLY A 40 11.70 -0.01 16.05
CA GLY A 40 11.14 0.24 14.72
C GLY A 40 11.98 1.12 13.79
N ASP A 41 12.95 1.86 14.35
CA ASP A 41 13.92 2.68 13.58
C ASP A 41 15.13 1.86 13.08
N ASN A 42 15.24 0.60 13.51
CA ASN A 42 16.29 -0.31 13.07
C ASN A 42 15.65 -1.34 12.11
N GLU A 43 15.94 -1.18 10.82
CA GLU A 43 15.40 -2.03 9.73
C GLU A 43 15.62 -3.52 10.03
N ASP A 44 16.73 -3.89 10.67
CA ASP A 44 17.09 -5.27 11.05
C ASP A 44 16.25 -5.86 12.19
N SER A 45 15.54 -5.03 12.96
CA SER A 45 14.71 -5.45 14.09
C SER A 45 13.22 -5.29 13.83
N THR A 46 12.84 -4.94 12.60
CA THR A 46 11.47 -5.09 12.10
C THR A 46 11.23 -6.55 11.65
N PHE A 47 9.98 -7.03 11.68
CA PHE A 47 9.54 -8.32 11.17
C PHE A 47 9.76 -8.09 9.71
N TYR A 48 10.79 -8.75 9.24
CA TYR A 48 11.17 -8.75 7.86
C TYR A 48 9.94 -9.19 7.07
N LEU A 49 9.30 -8.24 6.40
CA LEU A 49 8.48 -8.53 5.24
C LEU A 49 9.49 -9.17 4.29
N SER A 50 9.33 -10.47 4.06
CA SER A 50 10.35 -11.39 3.53
C SER A 50 11.23 -10.83 2.41
N ASP A 51 12.39 -11.46 2.15
CA ASP A 51 13.31 -11.18 1.03
C ASP A 51 12.63 -11.14 -0.37
N ILE A 52 11.34 -11.49 -0.46
CA ILE A 52 10.48 -11.48 -1.64
C ILE A 52 9.49 -10.29 -1.68
N GLY A 53 9.60 -9.29 -0.78
CA GLY A 53 9.27 -7.89 -1.09
C GLY A 53 7.81 -7.43 -0.95
N TYR A 54 6.97 -8.03 -0.11
CA TYR A 54 5.56 -7.62 0.04
C TYR A 54 5.27 -6.94 1.38
N GLY A 55 5.60 -5.65 1.48
CA GLY A 55 5.39 -4.75 2.63
C GLY A 55 4.10 -3.96 2.62
N GLY A 56 3.03 -4.58 2.13
CA GLY A 56 1.81 -3.90 1.78
C GLY A 56 1.16 -3.11 2.91
N ARG A 57 0.54 -1.97 2.57
CA ARG A 57 -0.19 -1.11 3.52
C ARG A 57 -1.61 -0.86 3.04
N ILE A 58 -2.49 -0.54 3.97
CA ILE A 58 -3.81 0.04 3.72
C ILE A 58 -3.74 1.54 4.06
N SER A 59 -4.38 2.39 3.26
CA SER A 59 -4.41 3.84 3.46
C SER A 59 -5.06 4.21 4.79
N LEU A 60 -4.73 5.40 5.32
CA LEU A 60 -5.25 5.87 6.61
C LEU A 60 -6.78 5.95 6.67
N ASN A 61 -7.41 6.30 5.54
CA ASN A 61 -8.86 6.34 5.37
C ASN A 61 -9.47 4.95 5.06
N GLY A 62 -8.66 3.92 4.92
CA GLY A 62 -9.11 2.55 4.68
C GLY A 62 -9.62 2.24 3.29
N ARG A 63 -9.47 3.18 2.35
CA ARG A 63 -10.01 3.07 1.00
C ARG A 63 -9.08 2.37 0.03
N TYR A 64 -7.77 2.48 0.21
CA TYR A 64 -6.77 2.00 -0.73
C TYR A 64 -5.84 0.97 -0.08
N VAL A 65 -5.32 0.03 -0.86
CA VAL A 65 -4.31 -0.94 -0.43
C VAL A 65 -3.24 -1.10 -1.49
N TYR A 66 -1.99 -1.28 -1.08
CA TYR A 66 -0.94 -1.79 -1.95
C TYR A 66 -0.29 -3.02 -1.30
N PRO A 67 0.01 -4.09 -2.05
CA PRO A 67 0.62 -5.31 -1.48
C PRO A 67 2.14 -5.32 -1.35
N SER A 68 2.87 -4.65 -2.23
CA SER A 68 4.35 -4.54 -2.19
C SER A 68 4.78 -3.08 -2.12
N ASP A 69 4.70 -2.43 -3.28
CA ASP A 69 5.17 -1.08 -3.50
C ASP A 69 3.99 -0.15 -3.70
N LEU A 70 4.14 1.05 -3.17
CA LEU A 70 3.21 2.15 -3.45
C LEU A 70 3.46 2.66 -4.88
N ASP A 71 2.94 1.92 -5.85
CA ASP A 71 3.06 2.22 -7.27
C ASP A 71 1.70 2.27 -7.98
N CYS A 72 1.32 3.49 -8.36
CA CYS A 72 0.12 3.79 -9.13
C CYS A 72 0.40 3.92 -10.63
N SER A 73 1.52 3.39 -11.13
CA SER A 73 1.78 3.31 -12.56
C SER A 73 0.86 2.28 -13.24
N ILE A 74 0.61 2.46 -14.54
CA ILE A 74 -0.26 1.54 -15.29
C ILE A 74 0.30 0.13 -15.35
N ASP A 75 1.62 0.02 -15.41
CA ASP A 75 2.43 -1.17 -15.46
C ASP A 75 2.74 -1.78 -14.08
N SER A 76 2.32 -1.16 -12.97
CA SER A 76 2.58 -1.69 -11.64
C SER A 76 1.91 -3.06 -11.43
N PHE A 77 2.62 -3.97 -10.76
CA PHE A 77 2.06 -5.23 -10.33
C PHE A 77 2.54 -5.54 -8.91
N PRO A 78 1.63 -5.80 -7.95
CA PRO A 78 0.17 -5.70 -8.05
C PRO A 78 -0.38 -4.26 -8.00
N GLY A 79 0.42 -3.26 -7.59
CA GLY A 79 0.02 -1.85 -7.56
C GLY A 79 -0.96 -1.46 -6.45
N VAL A 80 -1.49 -0.23 -6.53
CA VAL A 80 -2.48 0.29 -5.58
C VAL A 80 -3.90 -0.01 -6.03
N TRP A 81 -4.77 -0.43 -5.11
CA TRP A 81 -6.16 -0.80 -5.37
C TRP A 81 -7.12 -0.02 -4.47
N ASP A 82 -8.24 0.43 -5.02
CA ASP A 82 -9.39 0.92 -4.26
C ASP A 82 -10.22 -0.29 -3.79
N LEU A 83 -10.32 -0.47 -2.47
CA LEU A 83 -10.96 -1.61 -1.82
C LEU A 83 -12.49 -1.62 -1.98
N VAL A 84 -13.10 -0.46 -2.17
CA VAL A 84 -14.56 -0.32 -2.31
C VAL A 84 -14.99 -0.73 -3.71
N THR A 85 -14.33 -0.18 -4.72
CA THR A 85 -14.62 -0.40 -6.13
C THR A 85 -13.93 -1.63 -6.69
N ARG A 86 -12.93 -2.16 -5.98
CA ARG A 86 -12.08 -3.30 -6.39
C ARG A 86 -11.39 -3.06 -7.73
N LYS A 87 -10.95 -1.83 -7.94
CA LYS A 87 -10.27 -1.38 -9.16
C LYS A 87 -8.87 -0.90 -8.84
N LYS A 88 -7.96 -1.07 -9.80
CA LYS A 88 -6.59 -0.58 -9.70
C LYS A 88 -6.59 0.94 -9.86
N VAL A 89 -5.84 1.63 -9.00
CA VAL A 89 -5.61 3.06 -9.06
C VAL A 89 -4.43 3.34 -9.99
N VAL A 90 -4.62 4.28 -10.90
CA VAL A 90 -3.61 4.59 -11.92
C VAL A 90 -3.44 6.08 -12.13
N PHE A 91 -2.19 6.52 -12.34
CA PHE A 91 -1.85 7.81 -12.91
C PHE A 91 -1.11 7.61 -14.22
N THR A 92 -1.66 8.10 -15.32
CA THR A 92 -1.17 7.83 -16.67
C THR A 92 0.11 8.61 -16.96
N LYS A 93 1.21 7.89 -17.22
CA LYS A 93 2.54 8.44 -17.55
C LYS A 93 2.54 9.34 -18.79
N SER A 94 1.58 9.21 -19.72
CA SER A 94 1.56 9.99 -20.96
C SER A 94 1.51 11.50 -20.75
N ASN A 95 1.09 11.96 -19.57
CA ASN A 95 0.99 13.38 -19.23
C ASN A 95 1.84 13.76 -17.99
N MET A 96 2.70 12.87 -17.49
CA MET A 96 3.33 13.02 -16.17
C MET A 96 4.70 12.33 -16.10
N SER A 97 5.63 12.92 -15.33
CA SER A 97 6.90 12.25 -15.02
C SER A 97 6.69 11.12 -13.99
N ASN A 98 7.66 10.22 -13.86
CA ASN A 98 7.63 9.18 -12.81
C ASN A 98 7.61 9.79 -11.40
N GLU A 99 8.27 10.93 -11.20
CA GLU A 99 8.28 11.65 -9.92
C GLU A 99 6.89 12.20 -9.59
N ASP A 100 6.17 12.73 -10.59
CA ASP A 100 4.81 13.21 -10.41
C ASP A 100 3.86 12.07 -10.05
N VAL A 101 3.97 10.91 -10.71
CA VAL A 101 3.17 9.71 -10.38
C VAL A 101 3.41 9.29 -8.93
N LYS A 102 4.69 9.22 -8.52
CA LYS A 102 5.05 8.85 -7.14
C LYS A 102 4.50 9.84 -6.12
N TYR A 103 4.62 11.15 -6.38
CA TYR A 103 4.10 12.19 -5.52
C TYR A 103 2.57 12.10 -5.36
N LYS A 104 1.84 12.01 -6.48
CA LYS A 104 0.37 11.92 -6.44
C LYS A 104 -0.12 10.62 -5.81
N CYS A 105 0.54 9.50 -6.09
CA CYS A 105 0.21 8.20 -5.49
C CYS A 105 0.35 8.27 -3.95
N LYS A 106 1.42 8.89 -3.45
CA LYS A 106 1.62 9.11 -2.01
C LYS A 106 0.57 10.04 -1.40
N ALA A 107 0.30 11.18 -2.03
CA ALA A 107 -0.71 12.12 -1.56
C ALA A 107 -2.10 11.47 -1.47
N LEU A 108 -2.50 10.68 -2.47
CA LEU A 108 -3.74 9.91 -2.46
C LEU A 108 -3.78 8.92 -1.30
N PHE A 109 -2.72 8.11 -1.17
CA PHE A 109 -2.67 7.02 -0.20
C PHE A 109 -2.65 7.52 1.26
N ASN A 110 -2.02 8.67 1.49
CA ASN A 110 -2.02 9.34 2.80
C ASN A 110 -3.34 10.06 3.11
N GLY A 111 -4.25 10.18 2.14
CA GLY A 111 -5.50 10.94 2.31
C GLY A 111 -5.30 12.45 2.27
N GLU A 112 -4.19 12.93 1.70
CA GLU A 112 -3.90 14.36 1.52
C GLU A 112 -4.71 14.97 0.37
N ALA A 113 -5.09 14.16 -0.63
CA ALA A 113 -5.91 14.57 -1.75
C ALA A 113 -6.77 13.42 -2.31
N GLU A 114 -7.89 13.77 -2.95
CA GLU A 114 -8.79 12.82 -3.60
C GLU A 114 -8.33 12.45 -5.02
N LEU A 115 -8.65 11.23 -5.47
CA LEU A 115 -8.20 10.67 -6.75
C LEU A 115 -8.52 11.59 -7.94
N GLY A 116 -9.74 12.11 -8.00
CA GLY A 116 -10.18 13.00 -9.09
C GLY A 116 -9.45 14.34 -9.11
N ALA A 117 -9.09 14.89 -7.95
CA ALA A 117 -8.32 16.13 -7.86
C ALA A 117 -6.87 15.95 -8.34
N LEU A 118 -6.34 14.73 -8.17
CA LEU A 118 -5.01 14.35 -8.65
C LEU A 118 -5.00 13.95 -10.13
N GLY A 119 -6.17 13.83 -10.77
CA GLY A 119 -6.32 13.38 -12.16
C GLY A 119 -5.99 11.89 -12.34
N GLY A 120 -6.23 11.08 -11.31
CA GLY A 120 -6.05 9.63 -11.37
C GLY A 120 -7.33 8.90 -11.78
N GLU A 121 -7.18 7.65 -12.16
CA GLU A 121 -8.25 6.82 -12.72
C GLU A 121 -8.37 5.48 -11.99
N LEU A 122 -9.56 4.88 -12.05
CA LEU A 122 -9.84 3.53 -11.57
C LEU A 122 -10.02 2.61 -12.78
N VAL A 123 -9.07 1.70 -12.99
CA VAL A 123 -9.13 0.72 -14.07
C VAL A 123 -9.54 -0.64 -13.54
N SER A 124 -10.35 -1.35 -14.32
CA SER A 124 -10.60 -2.77 -14.08
C SER A 124 -9.34 -3.57 -14.45
N PRO A 125 -9.06 -4.70 -13.78
CA PRO A 125 -8.05 -5.66 -14.23
C PRO A 125 -8.30 -6.16 -15.66
#